data_AF-A0A7W0V2E9-F1
#
_entry.id   AF-A0A7W0V2E9-F1
#
_cell.length_a   1.000
_cell.length_b   1.000
_cell.length_c   1.000
_cell.angle_alpha   90.00
_cell.angle_beta   90.00
_cell.angle_gamma   90.00
#
_symmetry.space_group_name_H-M   'P 1'
#
loop_
_entity.id
_entity.type
_entity.pdbx_description
1 polymer ?
#
loop_
_entity_poly.entity_id
_entity_poly.type
_entity_poly.pdbx_seq_one_letter_code
_entity_poly.pdbx_strand_id
1 'polypeptide(L)'
;GTLDKYIGDGLMALFGAPTVTAQDATNALSAAAGMQHRVRSLNQELRAEGFNEISVGIGLHTGEATIGYIGSEQRLEYTAIGDTVNIAARLESNAEGGQILLSDATARAAAGHYPLVPRESITVKNRTEPVPLFEVQWQ
;
A
#
# COMPACT_ATOMS: atom_id res chain seq x y z
N GLY A 1 -3.56 10.53 4.28
CA GLY A 1 -2.30 9.85 4.60
C GLY A 1 -1.17 10.83 4.54
N THR A 2 -0.03 10.45 5.08
CA THR A 2 1.24 11.19 5.05
C THR A 2 2.17 10.48 4.08
N LEU A 3 2.67 11.20 3.07
CA LEU A 3 3.71 10.65 2.19
C LEU A 3 5.00 10.55 2.99
N ASP A 4 5.54 9.34 3.14
CA ASP A 4 6.82 9.11 3.82
C ASP A 4 7.97 9.38 2.85
N LYS A 5 8.03 8.64 1.74
CA LYS A 5 9.10 8.77 0.74
C LYS A 5 8.71 8.23 -0.63
N TYR A 6 9.48 8.69 -1.62
CA TYR A 6 9.56 8.08 -2.95
C TYR A 6 10.69 7.05 -2.96
N ILE A 7 10.47 5.90 -3.61
CA ILE A 7 11.42 4.79 -3.70
C ILE A 7 11.51 4.36 -5.16
N GLY A 8 12.35 5.05 -5.93
CA GLY A 8 12.43 4.82 -7.38
C GLY A 8 11.15 5.26 -8.09
N ASP A 9 10.45 4.30 -8.67
CA ASP A 9 9.13 4.44 -9.31
C ASP A 9 7.96 4.24 -8.33
N GLY A 10 8.24 3.79 -7.10
CA GLY A 10 7.26 3.61 -6.04
C GLY A 10 7.19 4.77 -5.04
N LEU A 11 6.19 4.70 -4.17
CA LEU A 11 6.09 5.57 -3.00
C LEU A 11 5.57 4.79 -1.79
N MET A 12 5.87 5.31 -0.61
CA MET A 12 5.34 4.81 0.65
C MET A 12 4.50 5.91 1.31
N ALA A 13 3.30 5.55 1.74
CA ALA A 13 2.39 6.44 2.45
C ALA A 13 1.93 5.81 3.76
N LEU A 14 1.85 6.62 4.80
CA LEU A 14 1.41 6.25 6.14
C LEU A 14 -0.01 6.75 6.39
N PHE A 15 -0.84 5.91 6.98
CA PHE A 15 -2.15 6.28 7.51
C PHE A 15 -2.14 5.88 8.98
N GLY A 16 -2.35 6.84 9.87
CA GLY A 16 -2.09 6.69 11.31
C GLY A 16 -0.83 7.39 11.83
N ALA A 17 -0.12 8.13 10.96
CA ALA A 17 1.03 8.93 11.35
C ALA A 17 0.99 10.31 10.65
N PRO A 18 1.32 11.42 11.33
CA PRO A 18 1.65 11.53 12.76
C PRO A 18 0.43 11.44 13.69
N THR A 19 -0.78 11.41 13.12
CA THR A 19 -2.05 11.36 13.87
C THR A 19 -2.82 10.12 13.49
N VAL A 20 -3.36 9.42 14.49
CA VAL A 20 -4.17 8.21 14.34
C VAL A 20 -5.65 8.58 14.31
N THR A 21 -6.40 7.96 13.41
CA THR A 21 -7.85 8.05 13.32
C THR A 21 -8.47 6.66 13.14
N ALA A 22 -9.73 6.49 13.52
CA ALA A 22 -10.46 5.24 13.28
C ALA A 22 -10.65 4.92 11.77
N GLN A 23 -10.43 5.91 10.90
CA GLN A 23 -10.67 5.80 9.46
C GLN A 23 -9.40 5.49 8.66
N ASP A 24 -8.24 5.33 9.30
CA ASP A 24 -6.95 5.25 8.60
C ASP A 24 -6.88 4.11 7.59
N ALA A 25 -7.30 2.90 7.97
CA ALA A 25 -7.32 1.75 7.05
C ALA A 25 -8.29 1.98 5.87
N THR A 26 -9.48 2.54 6.13
CA THR A 26 -10.45 2.87 5.07
C THR A 26 -9.93 3.96 4.14
N ASN A 27 -9.25 4.97 4.69
CA ASN A 27 -8.66 6.05 3.93
C ASN A 27 -7.50 5.55 3.08
N ALA A 28 -6.70 4.60 3.59
CA ALA A 28 -5.66 3.93 2.82
C ALA A 28 -6.24 3.14 1.64
N LEU A 29 -7.29 2.35 1.88
CA LEU A 29 -7.99 1.60 0.83
C LEU A 29 -8.62 2.54 -0.22
N SER A 30 -9.28 3.61 0.22
CA SER A 30 -9.86 4.62 -0.67
C SER A 30 -8.80 5.32 -1.51
N ALA A 31 -7.65 5.65 -0.92
CA ALA A 31 -6.54 6.26 -1.63
C ALA A 31 -5.96 5.30 -2.68
N ALA A 32 -5.78 4.02 -2.35
CA ALA A 32 -5.29 3.01 -3.29
C ALA A 32 -6.23 2.86 -4.50
N ALA A 33 -7.54 2.77 -4.28
CA ALA A 33 -8.52 2.72 -5.36
C ALA A 33 -8.51 4.01 -6.20
N GLY A 34 -8.44 5.18 -5.55
CA GLY A 34 -8.31 6.47 -6.23
C GLY A 34 -7.04 6.56 -7.10
N MET A 35 -5.92 6.01 -6.65
CA MET A 35 -4.68 5.92 -7.42
C MET A 35 -4.87 5.05 -8.67
N GLN A 36 -5.50 3.87 -8.54
CA GLN A 36 -5.78 3.01 -9.70
C GLN A 36 -6.69 3.70 -10.73
N HIS A 37 -7.75 4.40 -10.28
CA HIS A 37 -8.58 5.20 -11.18
C HIS A 37 -7.79 6.31 -11.87
N ARG A 38 -6.92 7.02 -11.14
CA ARG A 38 -6.10 8.09 -11.73
C ARG A 38 -5.12 7.54 -12.76
N VAL A 39 -4.48 6.39 -12.50
CA VAL A 39 -3.57 5.71 -13.45
C VAL A 39 -4.34 5.31 -14.71
N ARG A 40 -5.55 4.78 -14.57
CA ARG A 40 -6.42 4.48 -15.72
C ARG A 40 -6.72 5.72 -16.56
N SER A 41 -7.06 6.86 -15.95
CA SER A 41 -7.26 8.11 -16.69
C SER A 41 -5.97 8.63 -17.31
N LEU A 42 -4.84 8.53 -16.59
CA LEU A 42 -3.54 8.95 -17.09
C LEU A 42 -3.11 8.14 -18.32
N ASN A 43 -3.38 6.83 -18.34
CA ASN A 43 -3.10 6.01 -19.51
C ASN A 43 -3.90 6.43 -20.74
N GLN A 44 -5.10 6.99 -20.58
CA GLN A 44 -5.86 7.57 -21.69
C GLN A 44 -5.17 8.82 -22.24
N GLU A 45 -4.66 9.69 -21.35
CA GLU A 45 -3.86 10.88 -21.70
C GLU A 45 -2.56 10.46 -22.43
N LEU A 46 -1.79 9.54 -21.84
CA LEU A 46 -0.53 9.04 -22.40
C LEU A 46 -0.74 8.41 -23.78
N ARG A 47 -1.79 7.60 -23.94
CA ARG A 47 -2.12 6.98 -25.23
C ARG A 47 -2.47 8.03 -26.29
N ALA A 48 -3.17 9.09 -25.92
CA ALA A 48 -3.51 10.19 -26.83
C ALA A 48 -2.26 10.98 -27.27
N GLU A 49 -1.24 11.05 -26.42
CA GLU A 49 0.05 11.68 -26.69
C GLU A 49 1.06 10.74 -27.37
N GLY A 50 0.70 9.46 -27.59
CA GLY A 50 1.56 8.46 -28.24
C GLY A 50 2.61 7.83 -27.32
N PHE A 51 2.47 7.97 -26.01
CA PHE A 51 3.32 7.33 -25.01
C PHE A 51 2.81 5.94 -24.60
N ASN A 52 3.72 5.15 -24.00
CA ASN A 52 3.39 3.86 -23.41
C ASN A 52 2.54 4.04 -22.15
N GLU A 53 1.64 3.10 -21.90
CA GLU A 53 0.84 3.04 -20.68
C GLU A 53 1.69 2.58 -19.49
N ILE A 54 1.30 2.99 -18.29
CA ILE A 54 1.89 2.57 -17.03
C ILE A 54 0.89 1.76 -16.20
N SER A 55 1.39 0.98 -15.27
CA SER A 55 0.54 0.25 -14.32
C SER A 55 1.22 0.24 -12.96
N VAL A 56 0.41 0.17 -11.89
CA VAL A 56 0.92 0.18 -10.51
C VAL A 56 0.31 -0.98 -9.73
N GLY A 57 1.15 -1.73 -9.02
CA GLY A 57 0.73 -2.64 -7.96
C GLY A 57 0.69 -1.90 -6.63
N ILE A 58 -0.29 -2.18 -5.78
CA ILE A 58 -0.43 -1.52 -4.46
C ILE A 58 -0.59 -2.58 -3.38
N GLY A 59 0.23 -2.50 -2.33
CA GLY A 59 0.15 -3.34 -1.13
C GLY A 59 -0.30 -2.53 0.10
N LEU A 60 -1.29 -3.03 0.84
CA LEU A 60 -1.79 -2.41 2.07
C LEU A 60 -1.70 -3.36 3.27
N HIS A 61 -1.06 -2.90 4.34
CA HIS A 61 -1.03 -3.62 5.61
C HIS A 61 -1.30 -2.68 6.79
N THR A 62 -1.91 -3.24 7.83
CA THR A 62 -2.25 -2.55 9.08
C THR A 62 -1.66 -3.35 10.24
N GLY A 63 -0.86 -2.69 11.07
CA GLY A 63 -0.18 -3.30 12.20
C GLY A 63 0.62 -2.28 12.98
N GLU A 64 1.25 -2.72 14.06
CA GLU A 64 2.11 -1.87 14.89
C GLU A 64 3.44 -1.59 14.18
N ALA A 65 3.88 -0.33 14.21
CA ALA A 65 5.16 0.07 13.64
C ALA A 65 5.82 1.12 14.53
N THR A 66 7.16 1.14 14.53
CA THR A 66 7.91 2.21 15.18
C THR A 66 7.99 3.39 14.22
N ILE A 67 7.44 4.53 14.62
CA ILE A 67 7.40 5.76 13.81
C ILE A 67 8.24 6.83 14.50
N GLY A 68 9.08 7.51 13.73
CA GLY A 68 9.84 8.65 14.24
C GLY A 68 10.93 9.09 13.28
N TYR A 69 11.77 10.00 13.76
CA TYR A 69 12.99 10.38 13.08
C TYR A 69 14.05 9.29 13.23
N ILE A 70 14.36 8.61 12.13
CA ILE A 70 15.26 7.46 12.08
C ILE A 70 16.38 7.75 11.09
N GLY A 71 17.61 7.45 11.48
CA GLY A 71 18.80 7.60 10.66
C GLY A 71 20.01 8.11 11.44
N SER A 72 21.06 8.50 10.73
CA SER A 72 22.24 9.12 11.33
C SER A 72 22.04 10.62 11.50
N GLU A 73 22.90 11.30 12.26
CA GLU A 73 22.87 12.76 12.42
C GLU A 73 22.90 13.51 11.08
N GLN A 74 23.55 12.93 10.07
CA GLN A 74 23.67 13.51 8.73
C GLN A 74 22.46 13.23 7.83
N ARG A 75 21.64 12.23 8.15
CA ARG A 75 20.48 11.84 7.36
C ARG A 75 19.40 11.27 8.27
N LEU A 76 18.53 12.15 8.73
CA LEU A 76 17.41 11.87 9.62
C LEU A 76 16.11 11.93 8.80
N GLU A 77 15.32 10.85 8.78
CA GLU A 77 14.05 10.79 8.05
C GLU A 77 12.90 10.46 9.01
N TYR A 78 11.78 11.18 8.91
CA TYR A 78 10.56 10.79 9.62
C TYR A 78 9.89 9.65 8.87
N THR A 79 9.98 8.43 9.40
CA THR A 79 9.58 7.21 8.69
C THR A 79 9.06 6.15 9.65
N ALA A 80 8.51 5.07 9.11
CA ALA A 80 8.10 3.89 9.86
C ALA A 80 9.08 2.73 9.62
N ILE A 81 9.37 1.95 10.66
CA ILE A 81 10.11 0.69 10.57
C ILE A 81 9.41 -0.42 11.35
N GLY A 82 9.67 -1.66 10.95
CA GLY A 82 9.18 -2.85 11.63
C GLY A 82 8.55 -3.87 10.67
N ASP A 83 8.05 -4.96 11.24
CA ASP A 83 7.42 -6.06 10.49
C ASP A 83 6.25 -5.55 9.62
N THR A 84 5.46 -4.62 10.15
CA THR A 84 4.33 -4.02 9.44
C THR A 84 4.73 -3.40 8.09
N VAL A 85 5.86 -2.69 8.05
CA VAL A 85 6.37 -2.07 6.82
C VAL A 85 6.86 -3.13 5.83
N ASN A 86 7.52 -4.17 6.33
CA ASN A 86 8.00 -5.28 5.50
C ASN A 86 6.86 -6.09 4.87
N ILE A 87 5.75 -6.30 5.60
CA ILE A 87 4.56 -6.97 5.08
C ILE A 87 3.89 -6.12 4.00
N ALA A 88 3.72 -4.81 4.23
CA ALA A 88 3.16 -3.90 3.22
C ALA A 88 3.97 -3.94 1.93
N ALA A 89 5.30 -3.84 2.03
CA ALA A 89 6.20 -3.95 0.89
C ALA A 89 6.11 -5.32 0.20
N ARG A 90 6.01 -6.42 0.97
CA ARG A 90 5.87 -7.75 0.37
C ARG A 90 4.55 -7.91 -0.37
N LEU A 91 3.44 -7.36 0.14
CA LEU A 91 2.16 -7.35 -0.56
C LEU A 91 2.26 -6.58 -1.87
N GLU A 92 2.89 -5.40 -1.85
CA GLU A 92 3.11 -4.59 -3.05
C GLU A 92 3.92 -5.36 -4.10
N SER A 93 5.02 -6.00 -3.70
CA SER A 93 5.87 -6.73 -4.65
C SER A 93 5.24 -8.01 -5.20
N ASN A 94 4.11 -8.46 -4.65
CA ASN A 94 3.29 -9.56 -5.19
C ASN A 94 2.04 -9.05 -5.94
N ALA A 95 1.79 -7.74 -5.95
CA ALA A 95 0.68 -7.15 -6.69
C ALA A 95 1.11 -6.93 -8.14
N GLU A 96 0.34 -7.47 -9.07
CA GLU A 96 0.52 -7.16 -10.50
C GLU A 96 0.05 -5.73 -10.79
N GLY A 97 0.45 -5.20 -11.96
CA GLY A 97 -0.01 -3.90 -12.42
C GLY A 97 -1.53 -3.82 -12.48
N GLY A 98 -2.11 -2.84 -11.77
CA GLY A 98 -3.56 -2.68 -11.65
C GLY A 98 -4.19 -3.43 -10.47
N GLN A 99 -3.41 -4.14 -9.65
CA GLN A 99 -3.91 -4.81 -8.45
C GLN A 99 -3.75 -3.96 -7.19
N ILE A 100 -4.65 -4.21 -6.23
CA ILE A 100 -4.51 -3.77 -4.86
C ILE A 100 -4.61 -5.02 -3.99
N LEU A 101 -3.51 -5.39 -3.35
CA LEU A 101 -3.44 -6.47 -2.38
C LEU A 101 -3.46 -5.90 -0.98
N LEU A 102 -4.27 -6.49 -0.10
CA LEU A 102 -4.31 -6.11 1.29
C LEU A 102 -4.24 -7.32 2.21
N SER A 103 -3.64 -7.12 3.38
CA SER A 103 -3.64 -8.13 4.43
C SER A 103 -5.03 -8.29 5.06
N ASP A 104 -5.28 -9.44 5.65
CA ASP A 104 -6.43 -9.70 6.50
C ASP A 104 -6.61 -8.68 7.66
N ALA A 105 -5.51 -8.15 8.21
CA ALA A 105 -5.57 -7.08 9.22
C ALA A 105 -6.18 -5.79 8.65
N THR A 106 -5.79 -5.39 7.44
CA THR A 106 -6.36 -4.23 6.75
C THR A 106 -7.81 -4.49 6.34
N ALA A 107 -8.14 -5.72 5.91
CA ALA A 107 -9.51 -6.12 5.55
C ALA A 107 -10.47 -5.91 6.73
N ARG A 108 -10.06 -6.30 7.94
CA ARG A 108 -10.86 -6.10 9.16
C ARG A 108 -10.95 -4.64 9.60
N ALA A 109 -9.87 -3.89 9.46
CA ALA A 109 -9.79 -2.51 9.94
C ALA A 109 -10.48 -1.51 8.99
N ALA A 110 -10.51 -1.80 7.69
CA ALA A 110 -11.13 -0.95 6.69
C ALA A 110 -12.65 -1.19 6.63
N ALA A 111 -13.42 -0.13 6.86
CA ALA A 111 -14.83 -0.09 6.51
C ALA A 111 -14.96 0.21 5.02
N GLY A 112 -14.88 -0.83 4.17
CA GLY A 112 -14.88 -0.70 2.70
C GLY A 112 -16.12 -1.30 2.04
N HIS A 113 -16.49 -0.76 0.87
CA HIS A 113 -17.55 -1.29 0.01
C HIS A 113 -17.02 -2.17 -1.13
N TYR A 114 -15.70 -2.30 -1.26
CA TYR A 114 -15.10 -3.10 -2.32
C TYR A 114 -15.17 -4.59 -1.98
N PRO A 115 -15.64 -5.44 -2.90
CA PRO A 115 -15.52 -6.88 -2.75
C PRO A 115 -14.05 -7.31 -2.59
N LEU A 116 -13.81 -8.25 -1.68
CA LEU A 116 -12.49 -8.81 -1.41
C LEU A 116 -12.42 -10.26 -1.88
N VAL A 117 -11.45 -10.57 -2.73
CA VAL A 117 -11.23 -11.93 -3.25
C VAL A 117 -10.01 -12.52 -2.52
N PRO A 118 -10.17 -13.64 -1.79
CA PRO A 118 -9.03 -14.31 -1.16
C PRO A 118 -8.00 -14.75 -2.20
N ARG A 119 -6.71 -14.60 -1.88
CA ARG A 119 -5.58 -15.05 -2.70
C ARG A 119 -4.69 -16.00 -1.89
N GLU A 120 -3.71 -16.61 -2.55
CA GLU A 120 -2.73 -17.45 -1.87
C GLU A 120 -1.91 -16.62 -0.88
N SER A 121 -1.77 -17.11 0.34
CA SER A 121 -1.02 -16.43 1.40
C SER A 121 0.45 -16.27 1.01
N ILE A 122 1.05 -15.14 1.38
CA ILE A 122 2.45 -14.86 1.11
C ILE A 122 3.33 -15.16 2.33
N THR A 123 4.53 -15.70 2.09
CA THR A 123 5.56 -15.77 3.12
C THR A 123 6.39 -14.50 3.12
N VAL A 124 6.59 -13.93 4.31
CA VAL A 124 7.46 -12.76 4.55
C VAL A 124 8.72 -13.25 5.23
N LYS A 125 9.87 -12.70 4.83
CA LYS A 125 11.15 -13.04 5.46
C LYS A 125 11.08 -12.79 6.97
N ASN A 126 11.56 -13.75 7.76
CA ASN A 126 11.52 -13.75 9.23
C ASN A 126 10.13 -13.99 9.86
N ARG A 127 9.14 -14.45 9.08
CA ARG A 127 7.87 -15.00 9.61
C ARG A 127 7.72 -16.47 9.25
N THR A 128 7.32 -17.26 10.23
CA THR A 128 7.00 -18.70 10.05
C THR A 128 5.59 -18.89 9.52
N GLU A 129 4.65 -18.02 9.90
CA GLU A 129 3.25 -18.08 9.47
C GLU A 129 3.04 -17.26 8.18
N PRO A 130 2.44 -17.84 7.14
CA PRO A 130 2.03 -17.10 5.95
C PRO A 130 1.03 -16.00 6.29
N VAL A 131 1.10 -14.88 5.58
CA VAL A 131 0.17 -13.76 5.73
C VAL A 131 -0.99 -13.96 4.75
N PRO A 132 -2.23 -14.18 5.23
CA PRO A 132 -3.40 -14.21 4.37
C PRO A 132 -3.65 -12.85 3.75
N LEU A 133 -3.99 -12.85 2.46
CA LEU A 133 -4.21 -11.62 1.72
C LEU A 133 -5.43 -11.72 0.80
N PHE A 134 -5.95 -10.55 0.48
CA PHE A 134 -7.10 -10.36 -0.40
C PHE A 134 -6.73 -9.40 -1.51
N GLU A 135 -7.32 -9.63 -2.68
CA GLU A 135 -7.36 -8.63 -3.75
C GLU A 135 -8.64 -7.83 -3.66
N VAL A 136 -8.50 -6.51 -3.80
CA VAL A 136 -9.62 -5.57 -3.84
C VAL A 136 -10.15 -5.47 -5.26
N GLN A 137 -11.45 -5.73 -5.44
CA GLN A 137 -12.14 -5.44 -6.70
C GLN A 137 -12.54 -3.95 -6.71
N TRP A 138 -11.62 -3.11 -7.21
CA TRP A 138 -11.77 -1.64 -7.22
C TRP A 138 -12.44 -1.08 -8.48
N GLN A 139 -12.71 -1.94 -9.47
CA GLN A 139 -13.25 -1.58 -10.79
C GLN A 139 -14.77 -1.48 -10.82
#